data_AF-A0A920HS99-F1
#
_entry.id   AF-A0A920HS99-F1
#
_cell.length_a   1.000
_cell.length_b   1.000
_cell.length_c   1.000
_cell.angle_alpha   90.00
_cell.angle_beta   90.00
_cell.angle_gamma   90.00
#
_symmetry.space_group_name_H-M   'P 1'
#
loop_
_entity.id
_entity.type
_entity.pdbx_description
1 polymer ?
#
loop_
_entity_poly.entity_id
_entity_poly.type
_entity_poly.pdbx_seq_one_letter_code
_entity_poly.pdbx_strand_id
1 'polypeptide(L)'
;MCVDYPFRIQDEEALNILYDLIEFEGLFLGLSSGINIAGAKKLAKELGEGKTIVTILCDLANRYQNKMFNSSFLKENNLPIPNWL
;
A
#
# COMPACT_ATOMS: atom_id res chain seq x y z
N MET A 1 -17.76 -5.74 -18.40
CA MET A 1 -16.58 -4.92 -18.05
C MET A 1 -15.44 -5.89 -17.83
N CYS A 2 -14.42 -5.90 -18.69
CA CYS A 2 -13.23 -6.72 -18.48
C CYS A 2 -12.15 -5.87 -17.81
N VAL A 3 -11.29 -6.52 -17.03
CA VAL A 3 -10.08 -5.91 -16.49
C VAL A 3 -8.93 -6.34 -17.40
N ASP A 4 -8.20 -5.37 -17.95
CA ASP A 4 -7.12 -5.65 -18.91
C ASP A 4 -5.83 -6.11 -18.22
N TYR A 5 -5.55 -5.57 -17.03
CA TYR A 5 -4.32 -5.82 -16.27
C TYR A 5 -4.62 -6.22 -14.83
N PRO A 6 -4.70 -7.52 -14.52
CA PRO A 6 -4.83 -8.00 -13.13
C PRO A 6 -3.46 -8.09 -12.45
N PHE A 7 -3.30 -7.45 -11.30
CA PHE A 7 -2.10 -7.55 -10.47
C PHE A 7 -2.41 -8.21 -9.13
N ARG A 8 -1.59 -9.18 -8.73
CA ARG A 8 -1.56 -9.69 -7.37
C ARG A 8 -0.49 -8.94 -6.58
N ILE A 9 -0.90 -8.32 -5.48
CA ILE A 9 -0.02 -7.57 -4.57
C ILE A 9 0.12 -8.36 -3.27
N GLN A 10 1.33 -8.43 -2.74
CA GLN A 10 1.59 -9.03 -1.43
C GLN A 10 1.41 -7.99 -0.33
N ASP A 11 0.98 -8.42 0.86
CA ASP A 11 0.76 -7.51 1.98
C ASP A 11 2.04 -6.74 2.37
N GLU A 12 3.21 -7.37 2.30
CA GLU A 12 4.50 -6.72 2.53
C GLU A 12 4.75 -5.54 1.58
N GLU A 13 4.43 -5.70 0.29
CA GLU A 13 4.59 -4.63 -0.71
C GLU A 13 3.66 -3.45 -0.39
N ALA A 14 2.39 -3.75 -0.05
CA ALA A 14 1.41 -2.73 0.28
C ALA A 14 1.75 -2.00 1.60
N LEU A 15 2.22 -2.72 2.62
CA LEU A 15 2.60 -2.15 3.92
C LEU A 15 3.83 -1.25 3.81
N ASN A 16 4.87 -1.68 3.08
CA ASN A 16 6.05 -0.85 2.86
C ASN A 16 5.69 0.47 2.17
N ILE A 17 4.85 0.43 1.12
CA ILE A 17 4.35 1.64 0.47
C ILE A 17 3.60 2.55 1.45
N LEU A 18 2.78 1.98 2.33
CA LEU A 18 2.02 2.77 3.29
C LEU A 18 2.92 3.39 4.37
N TYR A 19 3.93 2.66 4.84
CA TYR A 19 4.88 3.22 5.80
C TYR A 19 5.72 4.34 5.18
N ASP A 20 6.14 4.19 3.93
CA ASP A 20 6.82 5.27 3.18
C ASP A 20 5.90 6.50 3.03
N LEU A 21 4.62 6.30 2.69
CA LEU A 21 3.66 7.41 2.58
C LEU A 21 3.42 8.13 3.90
N ILE A 22 3.42 7.41 5.01
CA ILE A 22 3.30 7.99 6.35
C ILE A 22 4.54 8.82 6.67
N GLU A 23 5.73 8.27 6.43
CA GLU A 23 7.01 8.89 6.80
C GLU A 23 7.36 10.09 5.91
N PHE A 24 7.17 9.97 4.60
CA PHE A 24 7.65 10.95 3.62
C PHE A 24 6.56 11.88 3.08
N GLU A 25 5.29 11.46 3.08
CA GLU A 25 4.18 12.25 2.50
C GLU A 25 3.11 12.66 3.54
N GLY A 26 3.17 12.15 4.77
CA GLY A 26 2.21 12.44 5.83
C GLY A 26 0.82 11.85 5.60
N LEU A 27 0.68 10.86 4.71
CA LEU A 27 -0.59 10.24 4.36
C LEU A 27 -0.87 8.97 5.18
N PHE A 28 -1.82 9.07 6.11
CA PHE A 28 -2.25 7.97 6.96
C PHE A 28 -3.43 7.19 6.37
N LEU A 29 -3.16 6.14 5.59
CA LEU A 29 -4.15 5.42 4.80
C LEU A 29 -4.27 3.92 5.16
N GLY A 30 -5.43 3.32 4.87
CA GLY A 30 -5.67 1.89 5.05
C GLY A 30 -4.94 1.01 4.02
N LEU A 31 -4.85 -0.30 4.31
CA LEU A 31 -4.10 -1.28 3.50
C LEU A 31 -4.55 -1.34 2.03
N SER A 32 -5.85 -1.17 1.78
CA SER A 32 -6.40 -1.17 0.41
C SER A 32 -5.81 -0.06 -0.47
N SER A 33 -5.50 1.11 0.10
CA SER A 33 -4.81 2.19 -0.59
C SER A 33 -3.38 1.78 -0.98
N GLY A 34 -2.68 1.05 -0.11
CA GLY A 34 -1.35 0.49 -0.41
C GLY A 34 -1.40 -0.49 -1.59
N ILE A 35 -2.40 -1.38 -1.62
CA ILE A 35 -2.63 -2.31 -2.75
C ILE A 35 -2.90 -1.54 -4.04
N ASN A 36 -3.76 -0.52 -3.98
CA ASN A 36 -4.12 0.34 -5.10
C ASN A 36 -2.93 1.11 -5.69
N ILE A 37 -2.04 1.60 -4.82
CA ILE A 37 -0.81 2.30 -5.23
C ILE A 37 0.21 1.32 -5.80
N ALA A 38 0.36 0.13 -5.20
CA ALA A 38 1.22 -0.93 -5.75
C ALA A 38 0.77 -1.34 -7.16
N GLY A 39 -0.54 -1.55 -7.34
CA GLY A 39 -1.14 -1.82 -8.65
C GLY A 39 -0.91 -0.68 -9.64
N ALA A 40 -1.08 0.58 -9.22
CA ALA A 40 -0.81 1.75 -10.05
C ALA A 40 0.66 1.85 -10.47
N LYS A 41 1.61 1.57 -9.56
CA LYS A 41 3.05 1.52 -9.86
C LYS A 41 3.39 0.43 -10.86
N LYS A 42 2.75 -0.75 -10.75
CA LYS A 42 2.93 -1.85 -11.73
C LYS A 42 2.34 -1.49 -13.08
N LEU A 43 1.12 -0.93 -13.12
CA LEU A 43 0.50 -0.47 -14.36
C LEU A 43 1.32 0.63 -15.05
N ALA A 44 1.86 1.59 -14.30
CA ALA A 44 2.74 2.62 -14.84
C ALA A 44 3.98 2.02 -15.51
N LYS A 45 4.56 0.95 -14.94
CA LYS A 45 5.69 0.24 -15.56
C LYS A 45 5.28 -0.48 -16.85
N GLU A 46 4.11 -1.13 -16.87
CA GLU A 46 3.60 -1.83 -18.06
C GLU A 46 3.27 -0.87 -19.22
N LEU A 47 2.73 0.32 -18.92
CA LEU A 47 2.31 1.28 -19.95
C LEU A 47 3.41 2.22 -20.44
N GLY A 48 4.53 2.31 -19.70
CA GLY A 48 5.67 3.18 -20.03
C GLY A 48 5.46 4.66 -19.68
N GLU A 49 6.44 5.48 -20.04
CA GLU A 49 6.49 6.90 -19.68
C GLU A 49 5.41 7.76 -20.37
N GLY A 50 5.13 8.92 -19.77
CA GLY A 50 4.19 9.91 -20.32
C GLY A 50 2.71 9.57 -20.14
N LYS A 51 2.39 8.59 -19.28
CA LYS A 51 1.01 8.19 -18.95
C LYS A 51 0.57 8.74 -17.60
N THR A 52 -0.72 9.05 -17.49
CA THR A 52 -1.33 9.42 -16.21
C THR A 52 -2.11 8.23 -15.67
N ILE A 53 -1.73 7.76 -14.48
CA ILE A 53 -2.40 6.67 -13.77
C ILE A 53 -3.11 7.26 -12.57
N VAL A 54 -4.38 6.90 -12.38
CA VAL A 54 -5.20 7.32 -11.24
C VAL A 54 -5.60 6.07 -10.46
N THR A 55 -5.56 6.16 -9.13
CA THR A 55 -6.00 5.09 -8.23
C THR A 55 -6.75 5.70 -7.04
N ILE A 56 -7.44 4.87 -6.27
CA ILE A 56 -8.32 5.33 -5.18
C ILE A 56 -7.60 5.16 -3.84
N LEU A 57 -7.70 6.20 -3.00
CA LEU A 57 -7.30 6.16 -1.59
C LEU A 57 -8.57 6.02 -0.76
N CYS A 58 -8.80 4.84 -0.20
CA CYS A 58 -10.12 4.42 0.24
C CYS A 58 -10.52 5.00 1.60
N ASP A 59 -9.64 4.88 2.59
CA ASP A 59 -9.91 5.27 3.97
C ASP A 59 -8.62 5.52 4.78
N LEU A 60 -8.82 6.01 6.01
CA LEU A 60 -7.75 6.35 6.94
C LEU A 60 -7.27 5.13 7.74
N ALA A 61 -5.97 5.11 8.07
CA ALA A 61 -5.32 4.01 8.79
C ALA A 61 -5.82 3.82 10.24
N ASN A 62 -6.49 4.82 10.82
CA ASN A 62 -6.95 4.80 12.22
C ASN A 62 -7.86 3.60 12.54
N ARG A 63 -8.60 3.10 11.55
CA ARG A 63 -9.48 1.92 11.69
C ARG A 63 -8.72 0.61 11.90
N TYR A 64 -7.44 0.57 11.53
CA TYR A 64 -6.64 -0.65 11.48
C TYR A 64 -5.43 -0.62 12.44
N GLN A 65 -5.42 0.33 13.40
CA GLN A 65 -4.26 0.56 14.27
C GLN A 65 -3.79 -0.68 15.01
N ASN A 66 -4.73 -1.48 15.51
CA ASN A 66 -4.44 -2.69 16.29
C ASN A 66 -3.73 -3.80 15.49
N LYS A 67 -3.62 -3.66 14.16
CA LYS A 67 -2.93 -4.62 13.28
C LYS A 67 -1.76 -3.96 12.55
N MET A 68 -2.03 -2.91 11.78
CA MET A 68 -1.03 -2.27 10.91
C MET A 68 0.09 -1.57 11.69
N PHE A 69 -0.14 -1.21 12.95
CA PHE A 69 0.86 -0.56 13.80
C PHE A 69 1.11 -1.34 15.09
N ASN A 70 0.85 -2.65 15.08
CA ASN A 70 1.12 -3.53 16.21
C ASN A 70 2.32 -4.41 15.90
N SER A 71 3.46 -4.13 16.52
CA SER A 71 4.72 -4.84 16.28
C SER A 71 4.65 -6.34 16.57
N SER A 72 3.89 -6.77 17.59
CA SER A 72 3.65 -8.18 17.87
C SER A 72 2.89 -8.86 16.74
N PHE A 73 1.78 -8.26 16.29
CA PHE A 73 0.99 -8.77 15.17
C PHE A 73 1.81 -8.85 13.89
N LEU A 74 2.55 -7.79 13.56
CA LEU A 74 3.38 -7.75 12.36
C LEU A 74 4.46 -8.84 12.39
N LYS A 75 5.14 -9.01 13.53
CA LYS A 75 6.18 -10.04 13.70
C LYS A 75 5.62 -11.45 13.61
N GLU A 76 4.48 -11.73 14.24
CA GLU A 76 3.80 -13.05 14.17
C GLU A 76 3.41 -13.43 12.74
N ASN A 77 3.09 -12.44 11.90
CA ASN A 77 2.68 -12.66 10.51
C ASN A 77 3.84 -12.48 9.51
N ASN A 78 5.08 -12.32 9.96
CA ASN A 78 6.26 -12.04 9.13
C ASN A 78 6.06 -10.83 8.18
N LEU A 79 5.43 -9.77 8.70
CA LEU A 79 5.17 -8.52 7.99
C LEU A 79 6.19 -7.44 8.36
N PRO A 80 6.42 -6.45 7.48
CA PRO A 80 7.37 -5.39 7.74
C PRO A 80 6.94 -4.54 8.94
N ILE A 81 7.94 -4.12 9.72
CA ILE A 81 7.79 -3.21 10.87
C ILE A 81 8.57 -1.95 10.51
N PRO A 82 7.93 -0.76 10.49
CA PRO A 82 8.62 0.46 10.14
C PRO A 82 9.54 0.90 11.28
N ASN A 83 10.65 1.58 10.94
CA ASN A 83 11.69 1.94 11.91
C ASN A 83 11.23 2.94 13.00
N TRP A 84 10.15 3.68 12.72
CA TRP A 84 9.59 4.70 13.62
C TRP A 84 8.52 4.16 14.57
N LEU A 85 8.15 2.88 14.47
CA LEU A 85 7.19 2.21 15.35
C LEU A 85 7.89 1.50 16.51
#